data_AF-A0A508ZZX6-F1
#
_entry.id   AF-A0A508ZZX6-F1
#
_cell.length_a   1.000
_cell.length_b   1.000
_cell.length_c   1.000
_cell.angle_alpha   90.00
_cell.angle_beta   90.00
_cell.angle_gamma   90.00
#
_symmetry.space_group_name_H-M   'P 1'
#
loop_
_entity.id
_entity.type
_entity.pdbx_description
1 polymer ?
#
loop_
_entity_poly.entity_id
_entity_poly.type
_entity_poly.pdbx_seq_one_letter_code
_entity_poly.pdbx_strand_id
1 'polypeptide(L)'
;MIQRGISALKDCLGADNASALLRPAELRVGEAAAFYFPLPADYTGLERRLRIGFPNGFPSESPSLQVEPSPWLVWPHAMASGLCLHGFREKPVTGSPEKIVQDSLSRFASIVSFSLENADPARREMEFQNEISTYWLWQLKRSARNLILLGEPESGSVLYVVSDPRYTGHTGLNPVWVSSDKNAIRRHFRHATGRSVVIRSPHEAGFFVKLTSLPGIKVPEPHAFLEWLAPHISEESLAAMSEWSEKSSALLSRWVVMALPGGDGAARFTVNLCTRKKETDRTNFYGLRSSRRQSGLKKEGPPASILSSRVNVIDRGAFFSRDRSNTAKTLENSHVVFVGVGSLGSAVSIQLARAGLGRLTLIDPDRLESPNLGRHMLGAEDLGKFKSQAMRHRLLQDLPVLDVTALDTYIEWVMGQKPDIFEDVDLVIITTADWESESALWEKKASGAKWGLIQAWSEPHTLVGHALIAPEGRFDARYLFSDRGDFKHRFTDWPDGGVVPLPACGESFIPGGSAGMNGVATMVTQAAIRYLTTVGDVTQWHSSVYRPDEAGVLGGRYTGPVLPEGVVQSIFERNWPKPGQNA
;
A
#
# COMPACT_ATOMS: atom_id res chain seq x y z
N MET A 1 -15.36 4.43 -40.41
CA MET A 1 -14.25 4.69 -39.45
C MET A 1 -12.91 4.20 -39.96
N ILE A 2 -12.79 2.94 -40.39
CA ILE A 2 -11.55 2.38 -40.97
C ILE A 2 -10.98 3.24 -42.11
N GLN A 3 -11.80 3.64 -43.10
CA GLN A 3 -11.35 4.51 -44.20
C GLN A 3 -10.80 5.88 -43.72
N ARG A 4 -11.37 6.45 -42.65
CA ARG A 4 -10.86 7.68 -42.03
C ARG A 4 -9.49 7.46 -41.39
N GLY A 5 -9.29 6.32 -40.72
CA GLY A 5 -7.98 5.92 -40.18
C GLY A 5 -6.94 5.68 -41.28
N ILE A 6 -7.32 5.03 -42.38
CA ILE A 6 -6.43 4.82 -43.54
C ILE A 6 -6.06 6.15 -44.20
N SER A 7 -7.03 7.07 -44.33
CA SER A 7 -6.75 8.43 -44.82
C SER A 7 -5.74 9.13 -43.91
N ALA A 8 -5.99 9.12 -42.60
CA ALA A 8 -5.08 9.72 -41.62
C ALA A 8 -3.66 9.11 -41.66
N LEU A 9 -3.55 7.80 -41.90
CA LEU A 9 -2.26 7.13 -42.09
C LEU A 9 -1.52 7.69 -43.31
N LYS A 10 -2.21 7.81 -44.45
CA LYS A 10 -1.61 8.38 -45.67
C LYS A 10 -1.21 9.84 -45.46
N ASP A 11 -2.04 10.61 -44.77
CA ASP A 11 -1.75 12.01 -44.46
C ASP A 11 -0.53 12.14 -43.54
N CYS A 12 -0.38 11.28 -42.54
CA CYS A 12 0.79 11.26 -41.64
C CYS A 12 2.10 10.90 -42.35
N LEU A 13 2.05 10.03 -43.37
CA LEU A 13 3.22 9.64 -44.16
C LEU A 13 3.58 10.68 -45.24
N GLY A 14 2.63 11.53 -45.62
CA GLY A 14 2.70 12.42 -46.78
C GLY A 14 2.26 11.70 -48.06
N ALA A 15 1.53 12.40 -48.94
CA ALA A 15 0.88 11.81 -50.12
C ALA A 15 1.87 11.10 -51.07
N ASP A 16 3.03 11.71 -51.33
CA ASP A 16 4.05 11.17 -52.23
C ASP A 16 4.68 9.89 -51.65
N ASN A 17 5.06 9.90 -50.37
CA ASN A 17 5.63 8.74 -49.68
C ASN A 17 4.61 7.62 -49.52
N ALA A 18 3.35 7.94 -49.21
CA ALA A 18 2.29 6.96 -49.07
C ALA A 18 2.03 6.24 -50.41
N SER A 19 2.06 6.96 -51.53
CA SER A 19 1.94 6.36 -52.87
C SER A 19 3.17 5.51 -53.23
N ALA A 20 4.37 6.02 -52.94
CA ALA A 20 5.62 5.38 -53.32
C ALA A 20 5.97 4.14 -52.48
N LEU A 21 5.70 4.15 -51.17
CA LEU A 21 6.26 3.18 -50.21
C LEU A 21 5.22 2.33 -49.48
N LEU A 22 3.97 2.80 -49.33
CA LEU A 22 2.93 2.01 -48.67
C LEU A 22 2.42 0.92 -49.63
N ARG A 23 2.41 -0.34 -49.18
CA ARG A 23 1.94 -1.48 -49.98
C ARG A 23 0.85 -2.24 -49.23
N PRO A 24 -0.23 -2.70 -49.88
CA PRO A 24 -1.20 -3.57 -49.23
C PRO A 24 -0.52 -4.83 -48.69
N ALA A 25 -0.98 -5.29 -47.54
CA ALA A 25 -0.49 -6.51 -46.92
C ALA A 25 -1.65 -7.51 -46.78
N GLU A 26 -1.32 -8.81 -46.76
CA GLU A 26 -2.33 -9.85 -46.48
C GLU A 26 -3.01 -9.60 -45.13
N LEU A 27 -4.32 -9.79 -45.07
CA LEU A 27 -5.11 -9.61 -43.86
C LEU A 27 -4.92 -10.80 -42.91
N ARG A 28 -4.74 -10.50 -41.62
CA ARG A 28 -4.78 -11.51 -40.56
C ARG A 28 -6.18 -11.55 -39.94
N VAL A 29 -6.46 -12.62 -39.19
CA VAL A 29 -7.74 -12.81 -38.50
C VAL A 29 -8.02 -11.59 -37.61
N GLY A 30 -9.19 -10.98 -37.77
CA GLY A 30 -9.61 -9.81 -37.00
C GLY A 30 -9.20 -8.45 -37.59
N GLU A 31 -8.51 -8.41 -38.72
CA GLU A 31 -8.13 -7.17 -39.40
C GLU A 31 -9.10 -6.81 -40.55
N ALA A 32 -9.38 -5.52 -40.69
CA ALA A 32 -10.17 -4.95 -41.79
C ALA A 32 -9.30 -4.37 -42.92
N ALA A 33 -8.07 -3.96 -42.61
CA ALA A 33 -7.10 -3.45 -43.58
C ALA A 33 -5.67 -3.65 -43.05
N ALA A 34 -4.71 -3.89 -43.94
CA ALA A 34 -3.31 -4.01 -43.54
C ALA A 34 -2.35 -3.46 -44.61
N PHE A 35 -1.22 -2.90 -44.16
CA PHE A 35 -0.21 -2.29 -45.03
C PHE A 35 1.21 -2.62 -44.57
N TYR A 36 2.15 -2.65 -45.52
CA TYR A 36 3.59 -2.64 -45.28
C TYR A 36 4.18 -1.26 -45.61
N PHE A 37 5.16 -0.84 -44.81
CA PHE A 37 5.94 0.36 -45.01
C PHE A 37 7.43 0.05 -44.72
N PRO A 38 8.37 0.32 -45.64
CA PRO A 38 9.80 0.08 -45.40
C PRO A 38 10.36 1.02 -44.33
N LEU A 39 11.28 0.54 -43.50
CA LEU A 39 11.98 1.33 -42.48
C LEU A 39 13.46 1.46 -42.86
N PRO A 40 14.15 2.53 -42.43
CA PRO A 40 15.60 2.62 -42.57
C PRO A 40 16.30 1.47 -41.82
N ALA A 41 17.55 1.20 -42.19
CA ALA A 41 18.38 0.24 -41.47
C ALA A 41 18.51 0.64 -40.00
N ASP A 42 18.43 -0.35 -39.11
CA ASP A 42 18.61 -0.14 -37.69
C ASP A 42 20.09 -0.12 -37.29
N TYR A 43 20.38 0.13 -36.02
CA TYR A 43 21.74 0.12 -35.47
C TYR A 43 22.45 -1.24 -35.54
N THR A 44 21.77 -2.31 -35.95
CA THR A 44 22.38 -3.62 -36.25
C THR A 44 22.72 -3.79 -37.73
N GLY A 45 22.43 -2.79 -38.56
CA GLY A 45 22.59 -2.81 -40.02
C GLY A 45 21.51 -3.61 -40.75
N LEU A 46 20.44 -4.02 -40.05
CA LEU A 46 19.36 -4.81 -40.64
C LEU A 46 18.26 -3.91 -41.16
N GLU A 47 17.89 -4.09 -42.44
CA GLU A 47 16.71 -3.47 -43.01
C GLU A 47 15.44 -4.15 -42.49
N ARG A 48 14.45 -3.34 -42.12
CA ARG A 48 13.16 -3.82 -41.59
C ARG A 48 12.00 -3.14 -42.31
N ARG A 49 10.79 -3.67 -42.12
CA ARG A 49 9.53 -3.07 -42.56
C ARG A 49 8.53 -3.05 -41.43
N LEU A 50 7.69 -2.02 -41.40
CA LEU A 50 6.53 -1.90 -40.52
C LEU A 50 5.31 -2.53 -41.20
N ARG A 51 4.62 -3.41 -40.50
CA ARG A 51 3.27 -3.87 -40.78
C ARG A 51 2.29 -3.08 -39.92
N ILE A 52 1.30 -2.47 -40.56
CA ILE A 52 0.23 -1.69 -39.93
C ILE A 52 -1.09 -2.42 -40.17
N GLY A 53 -1.67 -3.01 -39.14
CA GLY A 53 -2.96 -3.70 -39.21
C GLY A 53 -4.06 -2.92 -38.52
N PHE A 54 -5.13 -2.57 -39.25
CA PHE A 54 -6.35 -1.98 -38.68
C PHE A 54 -7.30 -3.09 -38.24
N PRO A 55 -7.62 -3.20 -36.93
CA PRO A 55 -8.56 -4.21 -36.45
C PRO A 55 -9.99 -3.89 -36.87
N ASN A 56 -10.86 -4.91 -36.89
CA ASN A 56 -12.30 -4.76 -37.13
C ASN A 56 -12.97 -3.83 -36.11
N GLY A 57 -12.46 -3.78 -34.88
CA GLY A 57 -12.95 -2.92 -33.79
C GLY A 57 -12.47 -1.46 -33.85
N PHE A 58 -11.72 -1.05 -34.88
CA PHE A 58 -11.20 0.32 -34.99
C PHE A 58 -12.34 1.36 -35.12
N PRO A 59 -12.34 2.46 -34.33
CA PRO A 59 -11.23 3.04 -33.57
C PRO A 59 -11.18 2.68 -32.08
N SER A 60 -12.10 1.85 -31.57
CA SER A 60 -12.09 1.43 -30.17
C SER A 60 -10.87 0.55 -29.86
N GLU A 61 -10.37 -0.14 -30.88
CA GLU A 61 -9.08 -0.84 -30.86
C GLU A 61 -8.07 -0.07 -31.72
N SER A 62 -6.87 0.18 -31.17
CA SER A 62 -5.81 0.88 -31.88
C SER A 62 -5.21 0.04 -33.02
N PRO A 63 -4.64 0.66 -34.07
CA PRO A 63 -3.90 -0.07 -35.08
C PRO A 63 -2.75 -0.88 -34.48
N SER A 64 -2.58 -2.12 -34.94
CA SER A 64 -1.44 -2.95 -34.58
C SER A 64 -0.22 -2.53 -35.40
N LEU A 65 0.90 -2.25 -34.71
CA LEU A 65 2.17 -1.90 -35.32
C LEU A 65 3.18 -3.02 -35.04
N GLN A 66 3.66 -3.68 -36.09
CA GLN A 66 4.62 -4.78 -35.99
C GLN A 66 5.80 -4.57 -36.92
N VAL A 67 7.01 -4.80 -36.44
CA VAL A 67 8.23 -4.65 -37.25
C VAL A 67 8.71 -6.03 -37.69
N GLU A 68 9.04 -6.16 -38.98
CA GLU A 68 9.48 -7.40 -39.62
C GLU A 68 10.83 -7.21 -40.33
N PRO A 69 11.85 -8.07 -40.11
CA PRO A 69 11.91 -9.11 -39.07
C PRO A 69 11.74 -8.53 -37.65
N SER A 70 11.33 -9.36 -36.69
CA SER A 70 11.06 -8.89 -35.31
C SER A 70 12.33 -8.31 -34.65
N PRO A 71 12.27 -7.10 -34.05
CA PRO A 71 13.36 -6.53 -33.27
C PRO A 71 13.25 -6.90 -31.77
N TRP A 72 12.64 -8.04 -31.44
CA TRP A 72 12.50 -8.49 -30.05
C TRP A 72 13.85 -8.58 -29.33
N LEU A 73 13.97 -7.89 -28.18
CA LEU A 73 15.22 -7.71 -27.41
C LEU A 73 16.36 -7.00 -28.18
N VAL A 74 16.01 -6.28 -29.25
CA VAL A 74 16.93 -5.44 -30.04
C VAL A 74 16.45 -3.99 -29.98
N TRP A 75 15.16 -3.72 -30.18
CA TRP A 75 14.62 -2.38 -29.99
C TRP A 75 13.95 -2.27 -28.61
N PRO A 76 14.07 -1.12 -27.93
CA PRO A 76 13.18 -0.81 -26.81
C PRO A 76 11.73 -0.89 -27.28
N HIS A 77 10.82 -1.28 -26.37
CA HIS A 77 9.39 -1.48 -26.61
C HIS A 77 9.02 -2.59 -27.60
N ALA A 78 9.99 -3.27 -28.20
CA ALA A 78 9.70 -4.42 -29.04
C ALA A 78 9.17 -5.56 -28.18
N MET A 79 8.18 -6.26 -28.70
CA MET A 79 7.59 -7.48 -28.16
C MET A 79 7.75 -8.62 -29.18
N ALA A 80 7.60 -9.87 -28.76
CA ALA A 80 7.66 -11.01 -29.68
C ALA A 80 6.63 -10.92 -30.83
N SER A 81 5.49 -10.25 -30.61
CA SER A 81 4.37 -10.16 -31.55
C SER A 81 4.00 -8.72 -31.96
N GLY A 82 4.84 -7.72 -31.69
CA GLY A 82 4.54 -6.31 -32.02
C GLY A 82 5.37 -5.29 -31.25
N LEU A 83 4.84 -4.09 -31.08
CA LEU A 83 5.46 -3.02 -30.28
C LEU A 83 4.53 -2.56 -29.17
N CYS A 84 5.10 -2.26 -28.00
CA CYS A 84 4.44 -1.49 -26.94
C CYS A 84 4.53 -0.01 -27.32
N LEU A 85 3.41 0.64 -27.66
CA LEU A 85 3.43 2.06 -28.03
C LEU A 85 3.37 3.00 -26.82
N HIS A 86 3.58 2.47 -25.62
CA HIS A 86 3.34 3.20 -24.37
C HIS A 86 4.60 3.17 -23.53
N GLY A 87 5.30 4.31 -23.51
CA GLY A 87 6.38 4.56 -22.56
C GLY A 87 5.85 4.93 -21.17
N PHE A 88 6.79 5.24 -20.28
CA PHE A 88 6.46 5.70 -18.92
C PHE A 88 5.50 6.90 -18.95
N ARG A 89 4.38 6.79 -18.19
CA ARG A 89 3.26 7.76 -18.10
C ARG A 89 2.37 7.89 -19.32
N GLU A 90 2.70 7.23 -20.42
CA GLU A 90 1.84 7.27 -21.59
C GLU A 90 0.62 6.35 -21.42
N LYS A 91 -0.50 6.75 -22.00
CA LYS A 91 -1.77 6.01 -21.95
C LYS A 91 -2.35 5.86 -23.36
N PRO A 92 -3.18 4.85 -23.62
CA PRO A 92 -3.93 4.76 -24.87
C PRO A 92 -4.76 6.02 -25.12
N VAL A 93 -4.70 6.56 -26.34
CA VAL A 93 -5.56 7.67 -26.75
C VAL A 93 -6.92 7.12 -27.16
N THR A 94 -7.98 7.68 -26.58
CA THR A 94 -9.37 7.46 -27.00
C THR A 94 -9.85 8.69 -27.77
N GLY A 95 -10.47 8.52 -28.93
CA GLY A 95 -10.96 9.66 -29.71
C GLY A 95 -11.28 9.35 -31.16
N SER A 96 -11.08 10.34 -32.03
CA SER A 96 -11.33 10.17 -33.45
C SER A 96 -10.31 9.20 -34.10
N PRO A 97 -10.69 8.49 -35.18
CA PRO A 97 -9.78 7.67 -35.97
C PRO A 97 -8.43 8.34 -36.29
N GLU A 98 -8.48 9.62 -36.67
CA GLU A 98 -7.31 10.40 -37.07
C GLU A 98 -6.37 10.60 -35.89
N LYS A 99 -6.91 10.94 -34.70
CA LYS A 99 -6.10 11.18 -33.52
C LYS A 99 -5.40 9.91 -33.04
N ILE A 100 -6.08 8.77 -33.10
CA ILE A 100 -5.51 7.47 -32.72
C ILE A 100 -4.38 7.07 -33.67
N VAL A 101 -4.57 7.24 -34.98
CA VAL A 101 -3.51 6.93 -35.96
C VAL A 101 -2.31 7.85 -35.79
N GLN A 102 -2.54 9.16 -35.67
CA GLN A 102 -1.47 10.14 -35.47
C GLN A 102 -0.68 9.86 -34.19
N ASP A 103 -1.36 9.58 -33.07
CA ASP A 103 -0.74 9.24 -31.80
C ASP A 103 0.08 7.94 -31.91
N SER A 104 -0.50 6.88 -32.50
CA SER A 104 0.17 5.59 -32.69
C SER A 104 1.45 5.72 -33.52
N LEU A 105 1.41 6.47 -34.62
CA LEU A 105 2.58 6.71 -35.47
C LEU A 105 3.61 7.62 -34.81
N SER A 106 3.19 8.61 -34.03
CA SER A 106 4.08 9.49 -33.26
C SER A 106 4.89 8.69 -32.21
N ARG A 107 4.22 7.79 -31.49
CA ARG A 107 4.87 6.88 -30.53
C ARG A 107 5.78 5.90 -31.23
N PHE A 108 5.32 5.32 -32.34
CA PHE A 108 6.15 4.46 -33.17
C PHE A 108 7.43 5.17 -33.65
N ALA A 109 7.32 6.40 -34.16
CA ALA A 109 8.46 7.19 -34.58
C ALA A 109 9.44 7.43 -33.43
N SER A 110 8.93 7.64 -32.22
CA SER A 110 9.75 7.76 -31.00
C SER A 110 10.52 6.46 -30.72
N ILE A 111 9.88 5.29 -30.84
CA ILE A 111 10.52 3.97 -30.69
C ILE A 111 11.62 3.77 -31.74
N VAL A 112 11.33 4.07 -33.01
CA VAL A 112 12.30 3.97 -34.11
C VAL A 112 13.51 4.87 -33.85
N SER A 113 13.31 6.06 -33.27
CA SER A 113 14.40 7.01 -33.01
C SER A 113 15.49 6.48 -32.08
N PHE A 114 15.18 5.52 -31.20
CA PHE A 114 16.19 4.84 -30.36
C PHE A 114 17.03 3.80 -31.14
N SER A 115 16.56 3.42 -32.32
CA SER A 115 17.04 2.22 -33.03
C SER A 115 17.63 2.52 -34.40
N LEU A 116 17.69 3.79 -34.82
CA LEU A 116 18.39 4.21 -36.04
C LEU A 116 19.90 3.97 -35.93
N GLU A 117 20.59 3.83 -37.07
CA GLU A 117 22.03 3.56 -37.15
C GLU A 117 22.89 4.56 -36.36
N ASN A 118 22.51 5.83 -36.38
CA ASN A 118 23.18 6.93 -35.68
C ASN A 118 22.55 7.27 -34.31
N ALA A 119 21.65 6.43 -33.79
CA ALA A 119 21.01 6.67 -32.50
C ALA A 119 22.01 6.51 -31.34
N ASP A 120 21.90 7.36 -30.32
CA ASP A 120 22.74 7.34 -29.12
C ASP A 120 22.58 6.00 -28.36
N PRO A 121 23.64 5.18 -28.27
CA PRO A 121 23.60 3.91 -27.54
C PRO A 121 23.25 4.05 -26.06
N ALA A 122 23.67 5.13 -25.41
CA ALA A 122 23.42 5.34 -23.98
C ALA A 122 21.93 5.62 -23.73
N ARG A 123 21.32 6.45 -24.58
CA ARG A 123 19.87 6.73 -24.52
C ARG A 123 19.04 5.48 -24.79
N ARG A 124 19.44 4.64 -25.75
CA ARG A 124 18.77 3.35 -26.02
C ARG A 124 18.87 2.40 -24.82
N GLU A 125 20.05 2.27 -24.24
CA GLU A 125 20.26 1.39 -23.08
C GLU A 125 19.45 1.86 -21.86
N MET A 126 19.40 3.17 -21.60
CA MET A 126 18.56 3.73 -20.54
C MET A 126 17.08 3.37 -20.74
N GLU A 127 16.58 3.38 -21.99
CA GLU A 127 15.20 3.00 -22.27
C GLU A 127 14.92 1.51 -22.02
N PHE A 128 15.88 0.63 -22.30
CA PHE A 128 15.78 -0.77 -21.88
C PHE A 128 15.75 -0.91 -20.35
N GLN A 129 16.60 -0.15 -19.65
CA GLN A 129 16.70 -0.20 -18.20
C GLN A 129 15.42 0.27 -17.50
N ASN A 130 14.75 1.28 -18.05
CA ASN A 130 13.47 1.79 -17.53
C ASN A 130 12.38 0.70 -17.45
N GLU A 131 12.45 -0.31 -18.33
CA GLU A 131 11.45 -1.38 -18.43
C GLU A 131 12.04 -2.78 -18.23
N ILE A 132 13.23 -2.88 -17.65
CA ILE A 132 14.02 -4.12 -17.67
C ILE A 132 13.28 -5.33 -17.09
N SER A 133 12.52 -5.10 -16.02
CA SER A 133 11.73 -6.15 -15.36
C SER A 133 10.62 -6.70 -16.26
N THR A 134 10.09 -5.89 -17.18
CA THR A 134 9.07 -6.29 -18.16
C THR A 134 9.69 -7.23 -19.20
N TYR A 135 10.88 -6.91 -19.72
CA TYR A 135 11.59 -7.79 -20.67
C TYR A 135 11.94 -9.13 -20.04
N TRP A 136 12.42 -9.15 -18.78
CA TRP A 136 12.67 -10.40 -18.07
C TRP A 136 11.37 -11.19 -17.88
N LEU A 137 10.26 -10.53 -17.53
CA LEU A 137 8.97 -11.19 -17.34
C LEU A 137 8.46 -11.84 -18.63
N TRP A 138 8.61 -11.19 -19.78
CA TRP A 138 8.19 -11.72 -21.08
C TRP A 138 9.03 -12.91 -21.56
N GLN A 139 10.27 -13.05 -21.10
CA GLN A 139 11.13 -14.20 -21.38
C GLN A 139 10.81 -15.42 -20.49
N LEU A 140 10.18 -15.20 -19.33
CA LEU A 140 10.01 -16.21 -18.30
C LEU A 140 8.56 -16.68 -18.18
N LYS A 141 8.38 -18.00 -18.03
CA LYS A 141 7.09 -18.55 -17.62
C LYS A 141 6.81 -18.17 -16.17
N ARG A 142 5.55 -17.91 -15.86
CA ARG A 142 5.11 -17.57 -14.51
C ARG A 142 4.96 -18.82 -13.65
N SER A 143 5.57 -18.80 -12.48
CA SER A 143 5.41 -19.76 -11.38
C SER A 143 4.01 -19.67 -10.79
N ALA A 144 3.43 -20.80 -10.39
CA ALA A 144 2.17 -20.82 -9.64
C ALA A 144 2.32 -20.25 -8.22
N ARG A 145 3.54 -20.24 -7.69
CA ARG A 145 3.86 -19.79 -6.33
C ARG A 145 4.18 -18.30 -6.29
N ASN A 146 3.41 -17.57 -5.49
CA ASN A 146 3.72 -16.19 -5.11
C ASN A 146 4.45 -16.18 -3.76
N LEU A 147 5.31 -15.19 -3.54
CA LEU A 147 6.02 -14.98 -2.30
C LEU A 147 5.42 -13.82 -1.50
N ILE A 148 5.54 -13.92 -0.18
CA ILE A 148 5.36 -12.81 0.76
C ILE A 148 6.66 -12.67 1.53
N LEU A 149 7.45 -11.65 1.21
CA LEU A 149 8.69 -11.31 1.93
C LEU A 149 8.32 -10.55 3.21
N LEU A 150 8.68 -11.11 4.36
CA LEU A 150 8.42 -10.54 5.69
C LEU A 150 9.68 -9.84 6.21
N GLY A 151 9.69 -8.52 6.16
CA GLY A 151 10.86 -7.69 6.40
C GLY A 151 11.86 -7.78 5.25
N GLU A 152 12.31 -6.64 4.75
CA GLU A 152 13.37 -6.63 3.75
C GLU A 152 14.75 -6.75 4.41
N PRO A 153 15.60 -7.69 3.99
CA PRO A 153 16.97 -7.76 4.51
C PRO A 153 17.82 -6.55 4.09
N GLU A 154 18.75 -6.14 4.96
CA GLU A 154 19.68 -5.04 4.65
C GLU A 154 20.68 -5.42 3.57
N SER A 155 21.13 -6.68 3.55
CA SER A 155 22.13 -7.24 2.63
C SER A 155 21.72 -8.60 2.08
N GLY A 156 22.54 -9.15 1.18
CA GLY A 156 22.34 -10.49 0.63
C GLY A 156 22.26 -11.56 1.72
N SER A 157 21.18 -12.33 1.75
CA SER A 157 20.94 -13.28 2.85
C SER A 157 20.02 -14.44 2.46
N VAL A 158 20.21 -15.56 3.14
CA VAL A 158 19.34 -16.73 3.02
C VAL A 158 17.96 -16.42 3.62
N LEU A 159 16.91 -16.86 2.92
CA LEU A 159 15.53 -16.73 3.35
C LEU A 159 14.97 -18.09 3.76
N TYR A 160 14.41 -18.12 4.97
CA TYR A 160 13.59 -19.22 5.47
C TYR A 160 12.22 -19.19 4.82
N VAL A 161 11.70 -20.36 4.49
CA VAL A 161 10.51 -20.52 3.65
C VAL A 161 9.46 -21.35 4.38
N VAL A 162 8.22 -20.83 4.44
CA VAL A 162 7.07 -21.48 5.07
C VAL A 162 5.82 -21.30 4.21
N SER A 163 5.08 -22.37 3.94
CA SER A 163 3.80 -22.27 3.23
C SER A 163 2.73 -21.65 4.12
N ASP A 164 1.92 -20.74 3.57
CA ASP A 164 0.83 -20.10 4.31
C ASP A 164 -0.19 -21.16 4.80
N PRO A 165 -0.33 -21.36 6.12
CA PRO A 165 -1.16 -22.40 6.71
C PRO A 165 -2.67 -22.14 6.54
N ARG A 166 -3.07 -20.92 6.19
CA ARG A 166 -4.49 -20.57 5.97
C ARG A 166 -5.02 -21.23 4.71
N TYR A 167 -4.13 -21.56 3.78
CA TYR A 167 -4.49 -22.25 2.55
C TYR A 167 -4.24 -23.75 2.71
N THR A 168 -5.32 -24.48 2.98
CA THR A 168 -5.31 -25.93 3.14
C THR A 168 -5.54 -26.61 1.79
N GLY A 169 -4.44 -26.86 1.04
CA GLY A 169 -4.53 -27.57 -0.23
C GLY A 169 -3.19 -27.72 -0.93
N HIS A 170 -3.03 -28.82 -1.67
CA HIS A 170 -1.90 -29.05 -2.58
C HIS A 170 -2.17 -28.48 -3.97
N THR A 171 -2.93 -27.38 -4.07
CA THR A 171 -3.31 -26.77 -5.35
C THR A 171 -2.18 -25.98 -5.99
N GLY A 172 -1.01 -25.89 -5.36
CA GLY A 172 0.18 -25.22 -5.90
C GLY A 172 0.10 -23.69 -5.99
N LEU A 173 -1.07 -23.09 -5.76
CA LEU A 173 -1.33 -21.66 -5.89
C LEU A 173 -1.11 -20.85 -4.61
N ASN A 174 -0.81 -21.51 -3.49
CA ASN A 174 -0.76 -20.86 -2.19
C ASN A 174 0.52 -20.03 -2.03
N PRO A 175 0.42 -18.83 -1.42
CA PRO A 175 1.57 -18.00 -1.17
C PRO A 175 2.54 -18.69 -0.20
N VAL A 176 3.80 -18.33 -0.34
CA VAL A 176 4.89 -18.81 0.50
C VAL A 176 5.50 -17.62 1.23
N TRP A 177 5.54 -17.70 2.54
CA TRP A 177 6.17 -16.70 3.38
C TRP A 177 7.67 -16.91 3.38
N VAL A 178 8.42 -15.84 3.16
CA VAL A 178 9.88 -15.85 3.12
C VAL A 178 10.44 -14.75 4.03
N SER A 179 11.50 -15.03 4.77
CA SER A 179 12.18 -14.03 5.63
C SER A 179 13.58 -14.49 6.00
N SER A 180 14.51 -13.55 6.20
CA SER A 180 15.81 -13.83 6.81
C SER A 180 15.72 -14.00 8.34
N ASP A 181 14.60 -13.61 8.96
CA ASP A 181 14.37 -13.74 10.41
C ASP A 181 13.23 -14.73 10.72
N LYS A 182 13.56 -15.79 11.46
CA LYS A 182 12.56 -16.78 11.93
C LYS A 182 11.53 -16.15 12.87
N ASN A 183 11.89 -15.10 13.62
CA ASN A 183 10.95 -14.42 14.51
C ASN A 183 9.92 -13.61 13.73
N ALA A 184 10.30 -12.98 12.62
CA ALA A 184 9.35 -12.34 11.70
C ALA A 184 8.29 -13.33 11.19
N ILE A 185 8.69 -14.53 10.76
CA ILE A 185 7.75 -15.60 10.37
C ILE A 185 6.85 -15.99 11.55
N ARG A 186 7.41 -16.15 12.76
CA ARG A 186 6.65 -16.51 13.96
C ARG A 186 5.61 -15.45 14.34
N ARG A 187 5.98 -14.17 14.28
CA ARG A 187 5.08 -13.03 14.53
C ARG A 187 3.96 -13.00 13.49
N HIS A 188 4.31 -13.06 12.21
CA HIS A 188 3.34 -13.06 11.12
C HIS A 188 2.38 -14.25 11.22
N PHE A 189 2.88 -15.46 11.53
CA PHE A 189 2.06 -16.64 11.77
C PHE A 189 1.02 -16.38 12.87
N ARG A 190 1.45 -15.80 14.00
CA ARG A 190 0.56 -15.47 15.12
C ARG A 190 -0.50 -14.46 14.71
N HIS A 191 -0.13 -13.40 14.00
CA HIS A 191 -1.07 -12.36 13.57
C HIS A 191 -2.09 -12.92 12.56
N ALA A 192 -1.63 -13.69 11.59
CA ALA A 192 -2.46 -14.24 10.52
C ALA A 192 -3.39 -15.39 10.96
N THR A 193 -3.02 -16.15 12.00
CA THR A 193 -3.77 -17.36 12.42
C THR A 193 -4.33 -17.30 13.84
N GLY A 194 -3.92 -16.32 14.64
CA GLY A 194 -4.21 -16.26 16.08
C GLY A 194 -3.42 -17.28 16.92
N ARG A 195 -2.54 -18.10 16.33
CA ARG A 195 -1.86 -19.21 17.02
C ARG A 195 -0.36 -18.98 17.20
N SER A 196 0.18 -19.33 18.35
CA SER A 196 1.63 -19.35 18.56
C SER A 196 2.24 -20.66 18.06
N VAL A 197 3.42 -20.58 17.44
CA VAL A 197 4.13 -21.75 16.93
C VAL A 197 5.62 -21.73 17.27
N VAL A 198 6.22 -22.93 17.32
CA VAL A 198 7.67 -23.11 17.44
C VAL A 198 8.22 -23.48 16.07
N ILE A 199 9.09 -22.61 15.56
CA ILE A 199 9.81 -22.80 14.30
C ILE A 199 11.16 -23.44 14.64
N ARG A 200 11.34 -24.74 14.36
CA ARG A 200 12.59 -25.45 14.70
C ARG A 200 13.61 -25.39 13.59
N SER A 201 13.17 -25.62 12.36
CA SER A 201 14.05 -25.90 11.23
C SER A 201 13.31 -25.70 9.90
N PRO A 202 12.95 -24.46 9.55
CA PRO A 202 12.32 -24.15 8.28
C PRO A 202 13.31 -24.36 7.13
N HIS A 203 12.82 -24.55 5.91
CA HIS A 203 13.69 -24.70 4.74
C HIS A 203 14.35 -23.38 4.35
N GLU A 204 15.61 -23.46 3.93
CA GLU A 204 16.40 -22.36 3.36
C GLU A 204 16.28 -22.37 1.83
N ALA A 205 15.05 -22.26 1.33
CA ALA A 205 14.76 -22.37 -0.10
C ALA A 205 14.76 -21.02 -0.84
N GLY A 206 15.02 -19.91 -0.15
CA GLY A 206 15.11 -18.59 -0.75
C GLY A 206 16.44 -17.89 -0.49
N PHE A 207 16.76 -16.92 -1.31
CA PHE A 207 17.85 -15.98 -1.13
C PHE A 207 17.38 -14.57 -1.52
N PHE A 208 17.72 -13.58 -0.73
CA PHE A 208 17.49 -12.18 -1.05
C PHE A 208 18.81 -11.53 -1.46
N VAL A 209 18.76 -10.61 -2.42
CA VAL A 209 19.93 -9.83 -2.83
C VAL A 209 19.53 -8.44 -3.32
N LYS A 210 20.35 -7.43 -3.01
CA LYS A 210 20.24 -6.08 -3.55
C LYS A 210 21.17 -5.93 -4.74
N LEU A 211 20.64 -5.41 -5.83
CA LEU A 211 21.42 -5.16 -7.04
C LEU A 211 22.12 -3.80 -6.95
N THR A 212 23.41 -3.75 -7.25
CA THR A 212 24.20 -2.52 -7.39
C THR A 212 24.03 -1.88 -8.76
N SER A 213 23.72 -2.70 -9.77
CA SER A 213 23.43 -2.31 -11.15
C SER A 213 22.49 -3.33 -11.78
N LEU A 214 21.95 -3.04 -12.97
CA LEU A 214 21.02 -3.93 -13.65
C LEU A 214 21.76 -4.95 -14.53
N PRO A 215 21.48 -6.26 -14.39
CA PRO A 215 21.95 -7.27 -15.35
C PRO A 215 21.38 -7.06 -16.76
N GLY A 216 21.99 -7.70 -17.75
CA GLY A 216 21.56 -7.57 -19.14
C GLY A 216 20.10 -7.96 -19.41
N ILE A 217 19.52 -7.44 -20.49
CA ILE A 217 18.10 -7.67 -20.83
C ILE A 217 17.75 -9.13 -21.11
N LYS A 218 18.71 -9.95 -21.57
CA LYS A 218 18.50 -11.38 -21.85
C LYS A 218 18.68 -12.20 -20.59
N VAL A 219 17.64 -12.93 -20.19
CA VAL A 219 17.72 -13.85 -19.07
C VAL A 219 18.59 -15.04 -19.49
N PRO A 220 19.59 -15.44 -18.67
CA PRO A 220 20.52 -16.51 -19.03
C PRO A 220 19.86 -17.89 -18.98
N GLU A 221 20.56 -18.89 -19.51
CA GLU A 221 20.22 -20.28 -19.23
C GLU A 221 20.34 -20.58 -17.72
N PRO A 222 19.54 -21.53 -17.17
CA PRO A 222 19.47 -21.78 -15.73
C PRO A 222 20.81 -22.01 -15.03
N HIS A 223 21.77 -22.64 -15.72
CA HIS A 223 23.10 -22.94 -15.18
C HIS A 223 24.02 -21.71 -15.09
N ALA A 224 23.80 -20.69 -15.94
CA ALA A 224 24.59 -19.46 -16.00
C ALA A 224 23.97 -18.32 -15.17
N PHE A 225 22.88 -18.58 -14.43
CA PHE A 225 22.17 -17.55 -13.68
C PHE A 225 23.03 -16.84 -12.62
N LEU A 226 23.86 -17.58 -11.89
CA LEU A 226 24.73 -17.00 -10.87
C LEU A 226 25.83 -16.13 -11.51
N GLU A 227 26.44 -16.59 -12.59
CA GLU A 227 27.46 -15.84 -13.34
C GLU A 227 26.89 -14.55 -13.93
N TRP A 228 25.66 -14.59 -14.44
CA TRP A 228 24.95 -13.42 -14.95
C TRP A 228 24.65 -12.38 -13.86
N LEU A 229 24.43 -12.81 -12.62
CA LEU A 229 24.09 -11.95 -11.50
C LEU A 229 25.32 -11.42 -10.75
N ALA A 230 26.41 -12.18 -10.72
CA ALA A 230 27.61 -11.91 -9.93
C ALA A 230 28.20 -10.49 -10.09
N PRO A 231 28.26 -9.88 -11.29
CA PRO A 231 28.80 -8.52 -11.45
C PRO A 231 27.92 -7.41 -10.84
N HIS A 232 26.68 -7.75 -10.49
CA HIS A 232 25.64 -6.78 -10.13
C HIS A 232 25.26 -6.85 -8.65
N ILE A 233 26.03 -7.56 -7.83
CA ILE A 233 25.78 -7.74 -6.39
C ILE A 233 27.09 -7.55 -5.61
N SER A 234 27.02 -7.38 -4.29
CA SER A 234 28.22 -7.25 -3.47
C SER A 234 29.00 -8.56 -3.36
N GLU A 235 30.31 -8.49 -3.11
CA GLU A 235 31.16 -9.68 -2.95
C GLU A 235 30.69 -10.57 -1.80
N GLU A 236 30.24 -9.98 -0.69
CA GLU A 236 29.69 -10.72 0.45
C GLU A 236 28.40 -11.45 0.07
N SER A 237 27.53 -10.78 -0.71
CA SER A 237 26.28 -11.36 -1.19
C SER A 237 26.54 -12.51 -2.16
N LEU A 238 27.55 -12.39 -3.03
CA LEU A 238 27.96 -13.43 -3.96
C LEU A 238 28.51 -14.67 -3.23
N ALA A 239 29.36 -14.47 -2.22
CA ALA A 239 29.89 -15.56 -1.41
C ALA A 239 28.76 -16.33 -0.68
N ALA A 240 27.86 -15.59 -0.01
CA ALA A 240 26.71 -16.18 0.69
C ALA A 240 25.74 -16.90 -0.26
N MET A 241 25.50 -16.34 -1.46
CA MET A 241 24.64 -16.95 -2.47
C MET A 241 25.24 -18.23 -3.04
N SER A 242 26.56 -18.27 -3.22
CA SER A 242 27.27 -19.47 -3.72
C SER A 242 27.16 -20.62 -2.73
N GLU A 243 27.45 -20.36 -1.45
CA GLU A 243 27.29 -21.35 -0.37
C GLU A 243 25.84 -21.85 -0.25
N TRP A 244 24.87 -20.93 -0.33
CA TRP A 244 23.45 -21.27 -0.32
C TRP A 244 23.06 -22.13 -1.52
N SER A 245 23.54 -21.82 -2.73
CA SER A 245 23.22 -22.56 -3.95
C SER A 245 23.68 -24.01 -3.86
N GLU A 246 24.85 -24.27 -3.28
CA GLU A 246 25.38 -25.62 -3.06
C GLU A 246 24.51 -26.40 -2.06
N LYS A 247 24.23 -25.81 -0.88
CA LYS A 247 23.42 -26.44 0.19
C LYS A 247 21.99 -26.72 -0.25
N SER A 248 21.40 -25.82 -1.04
CA SER A 248 20.02 -25.89 -1.48
C SER A 248 19.81 -26.69 -2.76
N SER A 249 20.88 -27.14 -3.43
CA SER A 249 20.85 -27.84 -4.73
C SER A 249 19.88 -29.02 -4.82
N ALA A 250 19.62 -29.71 -3.70
CA ALA A 250 18.69 -30.83 -3.64
C ALA A 250 17.20 -30.43 -3.60
N LEU A 251 16.87 -29.13 -3.53
CA LEU A 251 15.50 -28.63 -3.47
C LEU A 251 14.92 -28.45 -4.88
N LEU A 252 13.65 -28.85 -5.05
CA LEU A 252 12.94 -28.75 -6.34
C LEU A 252 12.78 -27.33 -6.85
N SER A 253 12.61 -26.37 -5.94
CA SER A 253 12.36 -24.97 -6.24
C SER A 253 13.16 -24.10 -5.27
N ARG A 254 13.84 -23.11 -5.83
CA ARG A 254 14.65 -22.15 -5.07
C ARG A 254 14.35 -20.75 -5.56
N TRP A 255 14.10 -19.82 -4.64
CA TRP A 255 13.76 -18.45 -4.99
C TRP A 255 14.93 -17.51 -4.80
N VAL A 256 15.15 -16.63 -5.77
CA VAL A 256 16.07 -15.50 -5.65
C VAL A 256 15.23 -14.24 -5.78
N VAL A 257 15.12 -13.49 -4.69
CA VAL A 257 14.43 -12.21 -4.62
C VAL A 257 15.45 -11.11 -4.80
N MET A 258 15.34 -10.38 -5.91
CA MET A 258 16.24 -9.29 -6.27
C MET A 258 15.54 -7.95 -6.02
N ALA A 259 16.12 -7.13 -5.16
CA ALA A 259 15.74 -5.72 -5.05
C ALA A 259 16.52 -4.94 -6.11
N LEU A 260 15.79 -4.33 -7.05
CA LEU A 260 16.37 -3.54 -8.14
C LEU A 260 16.93 -2.21 -7.58
N PRO A 261 17.89 -1.56 -8.27
CA PRO A 261 18.36 -0.25 -7.87
C PRO A 261 17.22 0.78 -7.82
N GLY A 262 17.23 1.70 -6.86
CA GLY A 262 16.21 2.76 -6.75
C GLY A 262 15.77 3.19 -5.34
N GLY A 263 16.35 2.64 -4.28
CA GLY A 263 16.07 3.03 -2.89
C GLY A 263 14.73 2.49 -2.33
N ASP A 264 14.13 3.22 -1.39
CA ASP A 264 12.86 2.84 -0.75
C ASP A 264 11.75 2.67 -1.80
N GLY A 265 11.08 1.51 -1.79
CA GLY A 265 10.02 1.22 -2.76
C GLY A 265 10.47 0.80 -4.16
N ALA A 266 11.78 0.56 -4.38
CA ALA A 266 12.29 0.01 -5.65
C ALA A 266 11.53 -1.25 -6.12
N ALA A 267 11.54 -1.55 -7.42
CA ALA A 267 10.92 -2.78 -7.90
C ALA A 267 11.64 -4.01 -7.33
N ARG A 268 10.88 -5.08 -7.04
CA ARG A 268 11.44 -6.39 -6.69
C ARG A 268 11.13 -7.35 -7.83
N PHE A 269 12.14 -8.07 -8.29
CA PHE A 269 11.98 -9.15 -9.27
C PHE A 269 12.36 -10.47 -8.61
N THR A 270 11.60 -11.52 -8.88
CA THR A 270 11.86 -12.82 -8.28
C THR A 270 11.96 -13.90 -9.34
N VAL A 271 13.08 -14.61 -9.27
CA VAL A 271 13.35 -15.80 -10.05
C VAL A 271 13.10 -17.04 -9.19
N ASN A 272 12.48 -18.06 -9.78
CA ASN A 272 12.36 -19.40 -9.22
C ASN A 272 13.18 -20.37 -10.08
N LEU A 273 14.28 -20.85 -9.51
CA LEU A 273 15.16 -21.85 -10.11
C LEU A 273 14.61 -23.24 -9.82
N CYS A 274 14.14 -23.93 -10.85
CA CYS A 274 13.53 -25.25 -10.73
C CYS A 274 14.46 -26.33 -11.28
N THR A 275 14.63 -27.44 -10.55
CA THR A 275 15.39 -28.63 -11.01
C THR A 275 14.67 -29.39 -12.14
N ARG A 276 13.38 -29.13 -12.34
CA ARG A 276 12.54 -29.74 -13.39
C ARG A 276 12.16 -28.72 -14.46
N LYS A 277 11.92 -29.20 -15.69
CA LYS A 277 11.47 -28.37 -16.83
C LYS A 277 9.99 -27.97 -16.79
N LYS A 278 9.16 -28.67 -16.01
CA LYS A 278 7.73 -28.37 -15.80
C LYS A 278 7.40 -28.41 -14.32
N GLU A 279 6.70 -27.40 -13.83
CA GLU A 279 6.09 -27.42 -12.50
C GLU A 279 4.90 -28.39 -12.54
N THR A 280 4.87 -29.38 -11.65
CA THR A 280 3.70 -30.26 -11.47
C THR A 280 2.84 -29.71 -10.35
N ASP A 281 1.50 -29.79 -10.45
CA ASP A 281 0.56 -29.31 -9.42
C ASP A 281 0.89 -29.83 -7.99
N ARG A 282 1.55 -30.98 -7.90
CA ARG A 282 2.16 -31.51 -6.67
C ARG A 282 3.44 -30.78 -6.31
N THR A 283 3.30 -29.61 -5.70
CA THR A 283 4.41 -28.80 -5.17
C THR A 283 4.68 -29.10 -3.70
N ASN A 284 5.93 -28.95 -3.26
CA ASN A 284 6.35 -29.18 -1.87
C ASN A 284 5.61 -28.24 -0.91
N PHE A 285 5.09 -28.79 0.18
CA PHE A 285 4.63 -28.01 1.32
C PHE A 285 5.82 -27.68 2.23
N TYR A 286 6.07 -26.40 2.48
CA TYR A 286 7.16 -25.94 3.33
C TYR A 286 6.69 -25.80 4.78
N GLY A 287 6.91 -26.84 5.57
CA GLY A 287 6.49 -26.90 6.98
C GLY A 287 7.44 -26.23 7.97
N LEU A 288 6.98 -26.04 9.21
CA LEU A 288 7.73 -25.40 10.30
C LEU A 288 8.85 -26.28 10.93
N ARG A 289 8.94 -27.56 10.55
CA ARG A 289 9.78 -28.59 11.18
C ARG A 289 10.43 -29.55 10.16
N SER A 290 10.74 -29.06 8.97
CA SER A 290 11.01 -29.93 7.83
C SER A 290 12.34 -30.69 7.87
N SER A 291 13.31 -30.32 8.72
CA SER A 291 14.63 -30.95 8.71
C SER A 291 14.72 -32.36 9.31
N ARG A 292 13.69 -32.84 10.07
CA ARG A 292 13.76 -34.16 10.74
C ARG A 292 13.41 -35.36 9.85
N ARG A 293 12.94 -35.14 8.61
CA ARG A 293 12.62 -36.21 7.66
C ARG A 293 13.35 -35.99 6.33
N GLN A 294 14.68 -35.99 6.34
CA GLN A 294 15.44 -36.26 5.12
C GLN A 294 15.58 -37.77 4.93
N SER A 295 14.47 -38.46 4.61
CA SER A 295 14.59 -39.80 4.03
C SER A 295 14.88 -39.63 2.54
N GLY A 296 16.16 -39.63 2.18
CA GLY A 296 16.62 -39.85 0.80
C GLY A 296 16.04 -38.92 -0.27
N LEU A 297 16.12 -37.60 -0.10
CA LEU A 297 15.99 -36.70 -1.25
C LEU A 297 17.12 -37.06 -2.24
N LYS A 298 16.78 -37.65 -3.38
CA LYS A 298 17.70 -37.78 -4.50
C LYS A 298 18.33 -36.41 -4.73
N LYS A 299 19.65 -36.33 -4.84
CA LYS A 299 20.31 -35.13 -5.37
C LYS A 299 19.70 -34.89 -6.76
N GLU A 300 18.77 -33.95 -6.87
CA GLU A 300 18.35 -33.45 -8.16
C GLU A 300 19.49 -32.57 -8.71
N GLY A 301 19.68 -32.61 -10.03
CA GLY A 301 20.80 -31.95 -10.71
C GLY A 301 20.70 -30.42 -10.70
N PRO A 302 21.57 -29.72 -11.45
CA PRO A 302 21.49 -28.27 -11.59
C PRO A 302 20.08 -27.83 -12.07
N PRO A 303 19.69 -26.57 -11.81
CA PRO A 303 18.37 -26.08 -12.23
C PRO A 303 18.18 -26.27 -13.73
N ALA A 304 17.02 -26.80 -14.11
CA ALA A 304 16.65 -27.10 -15.49
C ALA A 304 15.74 -26.03 -16.10
N SER A 305 15.18 -25.13 -15.30
CA SER A 305 14.39 -23.99 -15.77
C SER A 305 14.42 -22.80 -14.80
N ILE A 306 14.17 -21.61 -15.36
CA ILE A 306 13.96 -20.36 -14.64
C ILE A 306 12.49 -19.96 -14.85
N LEU A 307 11.79 -19.67 -13.76
CA LEU A 307 10.43 -19.12 -13.77
C LEU A 307 10.42 -17.76 -13.06
N SER A 308 9.42 -16.92 -13.36
CA SER A 308 9.16 -15.70 -12.59
C SER A 308 8.14 -15.96 -11.49
N SER A 309 8.38 -15.44 -10.27
CA SER A 309 7.40 -15.48 -9.18
C SER A 309 6.99 -14.05 -8.82
N ARG A 310 5.71 -13.83 -8.47
CA ARG A 310 5.32 -12.54 -7.89
C ARG A 310 5.77 -12.51 -6.44
N VAL A 311 6.38 -11.42 -6.00
CA VAL A 311 6.69 -11.16 -4.60
C VAL A 311 5.85 -9.98 -4.10
N ASN A 312 5.26 -10.13 -2.92
CA ASN A 312 4.69 -9.03 -2.16
C ASN A 312 5.59 -8.82 -0.95
N VAL A 313 5.82 -7.57 -0.56
CA VAL A 313 6.71 -7.23 0.55
C VAL A 313 5.86 -6.68 1.71
N ILE A 314 5.97 -7.31 2.87
CA ILE A 314 5.47 -6.82 4.14
C ILE A 314 6.67 -6.22 4.86
N ASP A 315 6.87 -4.94 4.60
CA ASP A 315 7.94 -4.14 5.18
C ASP A 315 7.45 -2.70 5.30
N ARG A 316 7.90 -2.02 6.35
CA ARG A 316 7.48 -0.65 6.64
C ARG A 316 7.88 0.32 5.53
N GLY A 317 9.11 0.21 5.02
CA GLY A 317 9.59 1.03 3.91
C GLY A 317 8.77 0.81 2.65
N ALA A 318 8.32 -0.43 2.40
CA ALA A 318 7.44 -0.74 1.26
C ALA A 318 6.04 -0.11 1.39
N PHE A 319 5.42 -0.20 2.56
CA PHE A 319 4.05 0.29 2.81
C PHE A 319 3.92 1.80 2.62
N PHE A 320 4.89 2.54 3.14
CA PHE A 320 4.84 4.00 3.17
C PHE A 320 5.66 4.68 2.06
N SER A 321 6.36 3.92 1.21
CA SER A 321 7.18 4.45 0.10
C SER A 321 6.46 5.42 -0.85
N ARG A 322 5.13 5.31 -0.97
CA ARG A 322 4.32 6.16 -1.85
C ARG A 322 4.04 7.53 -1.26
N ASP A 323 4.08 7.66 0.06
CA ASP A 323 3.99 8.95 0.74
C ASP A 323 5.38 9.60 0.78
N ARG A 324 5.61 10.56 -0.12
CA ARG A 324 6.89 11.28 -0.22
C ARG A 324 6.99 12.50 0.70
N SER A 325 6.00 12.72 1.58
CA SER A 325 5.99 13.83 2.54
C SER A 325 6.93 13.63 3.74
N ASN A 326 7.52 12.44 3.88
CA ASN A 326 8.31 12.00 5.04
C ASN A 326 7.51 11.87 6.35
N THR A 327 6.21 12.14 6.33
CA THR A 327 5.30 12.02 7.49
C THR A 327 5.40 10.67 8.16
N ALA A 328 5.31 9.58 7.40
CA ALA A 328 5.41 8.24 7.93
C ALA A 328 6.77 7.94 8.61
N LYS A 329 7.88 8.54 8.16
CA LYS A 329 9.18 8.35 8.82
C LYS A 329 9.23 9.06 10.17
N THR A 330 8.63 10.26 10.27
CA THR A 330 8.51 10.98 11.55
C THR A 330 7.62 10.21 12.53
N LEU A 331 6.45 9.74 12.06
CA LEU A 331 5.48 9.02 12.89
C LEU A 331 5.95 7.61 13.31
N GLU A 332 7.00 7.07 12.69
CA GLU A 332 7.54 5.75 12.99
C GLU A 332 7.96 5.59 14.44
N ASN A 333 8.61 6.61 14.99
CA ASN A 333 9.11 6.58 16.35
C ASN A 333 8.10 7.16 17.35
N SER A 334 6.96 7.67 16.86
CA SER A 334 5.93 8.24 17.71
C SER A 334 5.11 7.17 18.42
N HIS A 335 4.76 7.45 19.67
CA HIS A 335 3.85 6.67 20.49
C HIS A 335 2.62 7.48 20.88
N VAL A 336 1.45 6.95 20.48
CA VAL A 336 0.16 7.54 20.82
C VAL A 336 -0.63 6.61 21.73
N VAL A 337 -1.13 7.16 22.84
CA VAL A 337 -2.07 6.48 23.74
C VAL A 337 -3.48 6.94 23.40
N PHE A 338 -4.36 5.98 23.09
CA PHE A 338 -5.78 6.20 22.87
C PHE A 338 -6.55 5.83 24.13
N VAL A 339 -7.32 6.77 24.64
CA VAL A 339 -8.24 6.57 25.76
C VAL A 339 -9.67 6.64 25.20
N GLY A 340 -10.34 5.50 25.18
CA GLY A 340 -11.53 5.27 24.37
C GLY A 340 -11.17 4.91 22.94
N VAL A 341 -11.59 3.71 22.50
CA VAL A 341 -11.51 3.24 21.11
C VAL A 341 -12.89 2.90 20.57
N GLY A 342 -13.90 3.71 20.92
CA GLY A 342 -15.24 3.65 20.35
C GLY A 342 -15.30 4.09 18.88
N SER A 343 -16.44 4.63 18.44
CA SER A 343 -16.65 4.99 17.01
C SER A 343 -15.60 5.96 16.48
N LEU A 344 -15.26 7.01 17.24
CA LEU A 344 -14.26 8.00 16.87
C LEU A 344 -12.83 7.46 17.04
N GLY A 345 -12.48 6.99 18.24
CA GLY A 345 -11.14 6.49 18.55
C GLY A 345 -10.69 5.32 17.67
N SER A 346 -11.59 4.37 17.36
CA SER A 346 -11.28 3.27 16.44
C SER A 346 -10.94 3.76 15.02
N ALA A 347 -11.69 4.76 14.52
CA ALA A 347 -11.43 5.38 13.22
C ALA A 347 -10.07 6.11 13.22
N VAL A 348 -9.82 6.96 14.22
CA VAL A 348 -8.57 7.73 14.35
C VAL A 348 -7.35 6.79 14.48
N SER A 349 -7.45 5.73 15.30
CA SER A 349 -6.35 4.78 15.50
C SER A 349 -5.93 4.06 14.21
N ILE A 350 -6.89 3.61 13.39
CA ILE A 350 -6.59 2.99 12.09
C ILE A 350 -6.02 4.01 11.11
N GLN A 351 -6.58 5.22 11.07
CA GLN A 351 -6.10 6.26 10.17
C GLN A 351 -4.67 6.68 10.51
N LEU A 352 -4.33 6.88 11.79
CA LEU A 352 -2.97 7.18 12.24
C LEU A 352 -2.00 6.02 11.96
N ALA A 353 -2.42 4.78 12.22
CA ALA A 353 -1.62 3.60 11.87
C ALA A 353 -1.31 3.54 10.36
N ARG A 354 -2.30 3.83 9.50
CA ARG A 354 -2.13 3.91 8.04
C ARG A 354 -1.38 5.15 7.56
N ALA A 355 -1.25 6.19 8.38
CA ALA A 355 -0.38 7.33 8.14
C ALA A 355 1.09 7.03 8.49
N GLY A 356 1.36 5.91 9.16
CA GLY A 356 2.70 5.51 9.56
C GLY A 356 2.96 5.65 11.05
N LEU A 357 1.97 5.80 11.92
CA LEU A 357 2.24 5.71 13.36
C LEU A 357 2.88 4.35 13.73
N GLY A 358 3.98 4.37 14.47
CA GLY A 358 4.71 3.15 14.84
C GLY A 358 4.11 2.42 16.04
N ARG A 359 3.81 3.17 17.12
CA ARG A 359 3.38 2.61 18.40
C ARG A 359 2.03 3.13 18.86
N LEU A 360 1.15 2.21 19.25
CA LEU A 360 -0.18 2.50 19.76
C LEU A 360 -0.42 1.78 21.10
N THR A 361 -0.95 2.51 22.08
CA THR A 361 -1.55 1.89 23.28
C THR A 361 -3.04 2.20 23.29
N LEU A 362 -3.88 1.18 23.31
CA LEU A 362 -5.34 1.29 23.27
C LEU A 362 -5.93 0.98 24.65
N ILE A 363 -6.61 1.94 25.26
CA ILE A 363 -7.24 1.80 26.59
C ILE A 363 -8.74 1.98 26.42
N ASP A 364 -9.51 0.91 26.65
CA ASP A 364 -10.97 0.92 26.57
C ASP A 364 -11.53 -0.28 27.35
N PRO A 365 -12.39 -0.05 28.36
CA PRO A 365 -12.95 -1.11 29.20
C PRO A 365 -14.11 -1.88 28.54
N ASP A 366 -14.70 -1.35 27.46
CA ASP A 366 -15.95 -1.87 26.92
C ASP A 366 -15.74 -3.10 26.03
N ARG A 367 -16.83 -3.86 25.87
CA ARG A 367 -16.97 -4.88 24.85
C ARG A 367 -17.70 -4.34 23.63
N LEU A 368 -17.43 -4.93 22.47
CA LEU A 368 -18.15 -4.59 21.25
C LEU A 368 -19.57 -5.18 21.30
N GLU A 369 -20.56 -4.33 21.07
CA GLU A 369 -21.97 -4.70 21.04
C GLU A 369 -22.60 -4.46 19.65
N SER A 370 -23.72 -5.11 19.38
CA SER A 370 -24.38 -5.02 18.07
C SER A 370 -24.75 -3.59 17.65
N PRO A 371 -25.17 -2.66 18.54
CA PRO A 371 -25.44 -1.28 18.15
C PRO A 371 -24.18 -0.51 17.70
N ASN A 372 -22.97 -0.99 18.05
CA ASN A 372 -21.72 -0.34 17.66
C ASN A 372 -21.32 -0.63 16.22
N LEU A 373 -21.78 -1.75 15.63
CA LEU A 373 -21.35 -2.21 14.30
C LEU A 373 -21.60 -1.20 13.18
N GLY A 374 -22.60 -0.32 13.34
CA GLY A 374 -22.92 0.71 12.35
C GLY A 374 -21.90 1.85 12.25
N ARG A 375 -20.99 1.99 13.22
CA ARG A 375 -20.08 3.15 13.32
C ARG A 375 -18.68 2.84 13.87
N HIS A 376 -18.47 1.70 14.52
CA HIS A 376 -17.18 1.23 14.96
C HIS A 376 -16.41 0.56 13.82
N MET A 377 -15.08 0.61 13.83
CA MET A 377 -14.25 -0.05 12.80
C MET A 377 -14.13 -1.58 12.94
N LEU A 378 -14.72 -2.17 13.99
CA LEU A 378 -14.69 -3.63 14.21
C LEU A 378 -15.90 -4.28 13.53
N GLY A 379 -15.74 -5.54 13.16
CA GLY A 379 -16.77 -6.30 12.45
C GLY A 379 -17.62 -7.17 13.37
N ALA A 380 -18.63 -7.82 12.79
CA ALA A 380 -19.49 -8.78 13.50
C ALA A 380 -18.71 -9.95 14.12
N GLU A 381 -17.54 -10.30 13.58
CA GLU A 381 -16.64 -11.34 14.12
C GLU A 381 -16.03 -10.98 15.48
N ASP A 382 -16.16 -9.73 15.91
CA ASP A 382 -15.59 -9.19 17.15
C ASP A 382 -16.62 -8.94 18.26
N LEU A 383 -17.91 -9.25 18.00
CA LEU A 383 -18.97 -9.09 19.00
C LEU A 383 -18.64 -9.82 20.31
N GLY A 384 -18.86 -9.12 21.43
CA GLY A 384 -18.58 -9.60 22.79
C GLY A 384 -17.11 -9.58 23.20
N LYS A 385 -16.16 -9.28 22.30
CA LYS A 385 -14.75 -9.07 22.66
C LYS A 385 -14.54 -7.66 23.19
N PHE A 386 -13.53 -7.46 24.04
CA PHE A 386 -13.10 -6.13 24.44
C PHE A 386 -12.67 -5.31 23.22
N LYS A 387 -13.15 -4.06 23.11
CA LYS A 387 -12.90 -3.18 21.97
C LYS A 387 -11.40 -2.95 21.78
N SER A 388 -10.67 -2.68 22.87
CA SER A 388 -9.21 -2.49 22.85
C SER A 388 -8.45 -3.70 22.30
N GLN A 389 -8.76 -4.91 22.79
CA GLN A 389 -8.12 -6.15 22.35
C GLN A 389 -8.45 -6.52 20.89
N ALA A 390 -9.71 -6.38 20.50
CA ALA A 390 -10.15 -6.64 19.14
C ALA A 390 -9.56 -5.62 18.14
N MET A 391 -9.52 -4.33 18.49
CA MET A 391 -8.87 -3.30 17.68
C MET A 391 -7.37 -3.56 17.51
N ARG A 392 -6.67 -3.95 18.58
CA ARG A 392 -5.28 -4.38 18.49
C ARG A 392 -5.10 -5.54 17.51
N HIS A 393 -5.97 -6.55 17.59
CA HIS A 393 -5.92 -7.68 16.67
C HIS A 393 -6.11 -7.22 15.22
N ARG A 394 -7.13 -6.39 14.96
CA ARG A 394 -7.43 -5.85 13.64
C ARG A 394 -6.28 -5.01 13.07
N LEU A 395 -5.71 -4.11 13.86
CA LEU A 395 -4.57 -3.29 13.47
C LEU A 395 -3.36 -4.14 13.06
N LEU A 396 -3.04 -5.19 13.83
CA LEU A 396 -1.91 -6.08 13.52
C LEU A 396 -2.17 -7.04 12.36
N GLN A 397 -3.44 -7.31 12.03
CA GLN A 397 -3.82 -8.03 10.81
C GLN A 397 -3.69 -7.14 9.58
N ASP A 398 -4.18 -5.91 9.65
CA ASP A 398 -4.15 -4.94 8.55
C ASP A 398 -2.71 -4.44 8.29
N LEU A 399 -1.96 -4.15 9.36
CA LEU A 399 -0.63 -3.55 9.35
C LEU A 399 0.28 -4.29 10.36
N PRO A 400 0.87 -5.43 9.98
CA PRO A 400 1.68 -6.27 10.88
C PRO A 400 3.03 -5.66 11.29
N VAL A 401 3.33 -4.44 10.82
CA VAL A 401 4.54 -3.67 11.15
C VAL A 401 4.38 -2.79 12.39
N LEU A 402 3.16 -2.69 12.95
CA LEU A 402 2.86 -1.86 14.12
C LEU A 402 3.29 -2.53 15.44
N ASP A 403 3.63 -1.72 16.44
CA ASP A 403 3.65 -2.11 17.85
C ASP A 403 2.35 -1.64 18.52
N VAL A 404 1.53 -2.59 18.97
CA VAL A 404 0.22 -2.28 19.55
C VAL A 404 0.04 -2.97 20.90
N THR A 405 -0.22 -2.19 21.92
CA THR A 405 -0.62 -2.63 23.27
C THR A 405 -2.11 -2.34 23.48
N ALA A 406 -2.82 -3.24 24.15
CA ALA A 406 -4.23 -3.07 24.49
C ALA A 406 -4.47 -3.34 25.97
N LEU A 407 -5.26 -2.48 26.60
CA LEU A 407 -5.65 -2.54 28.00
C LEU A 407 -7.17 -2.38 28.09
N ASP A 408 -7.83 -3.44 28.53
CA ASP A 408 -9.26 -3.57 28.72
C ASP A 408 -9.70 -3.06 30.10
N THR A 409 -9.40 -1.80 30.40
CA THR A 409 -9.66 -1.17 31.70
C THR A 409 -9.88 0.35 31.57
N TYR A 410 -10.35 0.96 32.64
CA TYR A 410 -10.45 2.40 32.83
C TYR A 410 -9.09 3.09 32.94
N ILE A 411 -9.04 4.36 32.54
CA ILE A 411 -7.80 5.14 32.49
C ILE A 411 -7.26 5.49 33.86
N GLU A 412 -8.14 5.72 34.83
CA GLU A 412 -7.86 6.02 36.23
C GLU A 412 -7.06 4.89 36.85
N TRP A 413 -7.46 3.65 36.57
CA TRP A 413 -6.72 2.47 37.00
C TRP A 413 -5.32 2.41 36.38
N VAL A 414 -5.19 2.72 35.09
CA VAL A 414 -3.89 2.75 34.40
C VAL A 414 -2.99 3.83 34.99
N MET A 415 -3.50 5.04 35.22
CA MET A 415 -2.75 6.13 35.84
C MET A 415 -2.28 5.78 37.26
N GLY A 416 -3.08 5.03 38.03
CA GLY A 416 -2.73 4.63 39.39
C GLY A 416 -1.80 3.42 39.48
N GLN A 417 -1.97 2.42 38.59
CA GLN A 417 -1.31 1.10 38.71
C GLN A 417 -0.22 0.86 37.66
N LYS A 418 -0.23 1.60 36.55
CA LYS A 418 0.74 1.48 35.45
C LYS A 418 1.15 2.86 34.90
N PRO A 419 1.64 3.78 35.75
CA PRO A 419 2.01 5.13 35.31
C PRO A 419 3.10 5.14 34.24
N ASP A 420 3.97 4.12 34.23
CA ASP A 420 5.08 3.95 33.28
C ASP A 420 4.62 3.97 31.80
N ILE A 421 3.35 3.65 31.52
CA ILE A 421 2.79 3.74 30.16
C ILE A 421 2.88 5.16 29.60
N PHE A 422 2.90 6.19 30.46
CA PHE A 422 2.94 7.59 30.07
C PHE A 422 4.35 8.21 30.04
N GLU A 423 5.41 7.43 30.31
CA GLU A 423 6.78 7.96 30.35
C GLU A 423 7.33 8.29 28.95
N ASP A 424 7.09 7.39 27.99
CA ASP A 424 7.55 7.51 26.59
C ASP A 424 6.36 7.72 25.64
N VAL A 425 5.54 8.74 25.91
CA VAL A 425 4.35 9.08 25.10
C VAL A 425 4.52 10.45 24.50
N ASP A 426 4.28 10.57 23.19
CA ASP A 426 4.29 11.87 22.51
C ASP A 426 2.92 12.54 22.59
N LEU A 427 1.85 11.75 22.51
CA LEU A 427 0.47 12.22 22.41
C LEU A 427 -0.53 11.26 23.07
N VAL A 428 -1.45 11.82 23.86
CA VAL A 428 -2.64 11.13 24.37
C VAL A 428 -3.86 11.66 23.62
N ILE A 429 -4.69 10.75 23.09
CA ILE A 429 -5.95 11.09 22.40
C ILE A 429 -7.12 10.52 23.21
N ILE A 430 -8.05 11.40 23.63
CA ILE A 430 -9.23 11.05 24.41
C ILE A 430 -10.47 11.10 23.51
N THR A 431 -11.22 10.01 23.48
CA THR A 431 -12.51 9.90 22.77
C THR A 431 -13.53 9.08 23.56
N THR A 432 -13.44 9.10 24.91
CA THR A 432 -14.28 8.29 25.80
C THR A 432 -15.73 8.76 25.84
N ALA A 433 -15.97 10.08 25.72
CA ALA A 433 -17.27 10.68 26.05
C ALA A 433 -17.71 10.36 27.49
N ASP A 434 -16.73 10.18 28.38
CA ASP A 434 -16.89 9.93 29.81
C ASP A 434 -16.16 11.02 30.58
N TRP A 435 -16.93 11.88 31.25
CA TRP A 435 -16.39 13.10 31.85
C TRP A 435 -15.45 12.81 33.03
N GLU A 436 -15.66 11.72 33.77
CA GLU A 436 -14.77 11.33 34.87
C GLU A 436 -13.37 11.03 34.34
N SER A 437 -13.28 10.16 33.33
CA SER A 437 -12.03 9.84 32.62
C SER A 437 -11.37 11.06 31.99
N GLU A 438 -12.16 11.91 31.32
CA GLU A 438 -11.68 13.12 30.64
C GLU A 438 -11.13 14.14 31.64
N SER A 439 -11.86 14.40 32.72
CA SER A 439 -11.47 15.34 33.77
C SER A 439 -10.21 14.89 34.50
N ALA A 440 -10.07 13.58 34.79
CA ALA A 440 -8.88 13.03 35.43
C ALA A 440 -7.61 13.20 34.57
N LEU A 441 -7.72 13.00 33.26
CA LEU A 441 -6.61 13.27 32.33
C LEU A 441 -6.28 14.75 32.21
N TRP A 442 -7.28 15.64 32.21
CA TRP A 442 -7.05 17.08 32.25
C TRP A 442 -6.40 17.54 33.56
N GLU A 443 -6.75 16.93 34.69
CA GLU A 443 -6.09 17.20 35.96
C GLU A 443 -4.61 16.79 35.93
N LYS A 444 -4.32 15.62 35.35
CA LYS A 444 -2.93 15.19 35.10
C LYS A 444 -2.21 16.16 34.17
N LYS A 445 -2.89 16.64 33.12
CA LYS A 445 -2.35 17.61 32.17
C LYS A 445 -2.04 18.96 32.83
N ALA A 446 -2.92 19.43 33.71
CA ALA A 446 -2.76 20.68 34.46
C ALA A 446 -1.53 20.64 35.38
N SER A 447 -1.16 19.46 35.86
CA SER A 447 0.02 19.24 36.70
C SER A 447 1.36 19.34 35.93
N GLY A 448 1.32 19.28 34.59
CA GLY A 448 2.49 19.39 33.72
C GLY A 448 2.90 18.05 33.13
N ALA A 449 2.10 17.54 32.20
CA ALA A 449 2.39 16.28 31.53
C ALA A 449 3.39 16.45 30.37
N LYS A 450 4.29 15.47 30.20
CA LYS A 450 5.33 15.43 29.15
C LYS A 450 4.83 15.08 27.74
N TRP A 451 3.54 14.84 27.60
CA TRP A 451 2.88 14.47 26.35
C TRP A 451 1.89 15.53 25.91
N GLY A 452 1.61 15.60 24.61
CA GLY A 452 0.48 16.36 24.07
C GLY A 452 -0.86 15.71 24.38
N LEU A 453 -1.93 16.48 24.38
CA LEU A 453 -3.28 15.99 24.63
C LEU A 453 -4.25 16.45 23.56
N ILE A 454 -4.99 15.51 22.96
CA ILE A 454 -6.14 15.81 22.10
C ILE A 454 -7.38 15.18 22.72
N GLN A 455 -8.32 15.99 23.20
CA GLN A 455 -9.67 15.52 23.52
C GLN A 455 -10.56 15.80 22.33
N ALA A 456 -11.23 14.78 21.79
CA ALA A 456 -12.10 14.92 20.63
C ALA A 456 -13.43 14.19 20.80
N TRP A 457 -14.48 14.81 20.28
CA TRP A 457 -15.84 14.29 20.38
C TRP A 457 -16.70 14.79 19.20
N SER A 458 -17.90 14.21 19.08
CA SER A 458 -18.92 14.63 18.14
C SER A 458 -20.14 15.14 18.90
N GLU A 459 -20.78 16.17 18.38
CA GLU A 459 -22.13 16.57 18.78
C GLU A 459 -23.18 15.58 18.20
N PRO A 460 -24.43 15.60 18.69
CA PRO A 460 -25.50 14.76 18.15
C PRO A 460 -25.67 14.89 16.62
N HIS A 461 -26.09 13.80 16.01
CA HIS A 461 -26.21 13.60 14.57
C HIS A 461 -24.91 13.69 13.75
N THR A 462 -23.75 13.83 14.40
CA THR A 462 -22.43 13.84 13.74
C THR A 462 -22.27 14.93 12.66
N LEU A 463 -23.06 16.00 12.76
CA LEU A 463 -22.95 17.17 11.88
C LEU A 463 -21.78 18.07 12.31
N VAL A 464 -21.49 18.09 13.62
CA VAL A 464 -20.40 18.86 14.20
C VAL A 464 -19.53 17.95 15.05
N GLY A 465 -18.21 18.11 14.96
CA GLY A 465 -17.27 17.52 15.90
C GLY A 465 -16.18 18.49 16.27
N HIS A 466 -15.57 18.26 17.43
CA HIS A 466 -14.56 19.14 18.00
C HIS A 466 -13.31 18.37 18.41
N ALA A 467 -12.19 19.08 18.45
CA ALA A 467 -10.97 18.61 19.08
C ALA A 467 -10.28 19.76 19.82
N LEU A 468 -9.94 19.55 21.09
CA LEU A 468 -9.11 20.45 21.88
C LEU A 468 -7.70 19.86 21.94
N ILE A 469 -6.73 20.61 21.44
CA ILE A 469 -5.32 20.22 21.35
C ILE A 469 -4.52 21.06 22.34
N ALA A 470 -3.77 20.40 23.21
CA ALA A 470 -2.84 21.01 24.15
C ALA A 470 -1.43 20.41 23.94
N PRO A 471 -0.38 21.24 23.84
CA PRO A 471 0.98 20.76 23.72
C PRO A 471 1.53 20.23 25.05
N GLU A 472 2.73 19.65 25.05
CA GLU A 472 3.46 19.28 26.27
C GLU A 472 3.47 20.42 27.32
N GLY A 473 3.38 20.07 28.60
CA GLY A 473 3.39 21.02 29.71
C GLY A 473 2.04 21.15 30.43
N ARG A 474 1.83 22.32 31.04
CA ARG A 474 0.71 22.61 31.96
C ARG A 474 -0.44 23.29 31.24
N PHE A 475 -1.51 22.55 30.98
CA PHE A 475 -2.73 23.06 30.34
C PHE A 475 -3.96 22.43 30.98
N ASP A 476 -5.07 23.16 31.02
CA ASP A 476 -6.33 22.68 31.58
C ASP A 476 -7.48 23.22 30.74
N ALA A 477 -8.24 22.33 30.10
CA ALA A 477 -9.40 22.71 29.30
C ALA A 477 -10.73 22.59 30.06
N ARG A 478 -10.74 22.13 31.32
CA ARG A 478 -11.98 21.84 32.06
C ARG A 478 -12.90 23.05 32.20
N TYR A 479 -12.33 24.26 32.20
CA TYR A 479 -13.12 25.50 32.23
C TYR A 479 -14.02 25.71 31.00
N LEU A 480 -13.74 25.03 29.88
CA LEU A 480 -14.56 25.03 28.66
C LEU A 480 -15.79 24.11 28.75
N PHE A 481 -15.91 23.35 29.85
CA PHE A 481 -17.00 22.40 30.08
C PHE A 481 -17.80 22.78 31.33
N SER A 482 -19.05 22.31 31.42
CA SER A 482 -19.85 22.33 32.65
C SER A 482 -19.27 21.33 33.67
N ASP A 483 -19.74 21.39 34.92
CA ASP A 483 -19.36 20.38 35.93
C ASP A 483 -19.80 18.95 35.56
N ARG A 484 -20.72 18.83 34.59
CA ARG A 484 -21.21 17.56 34.03
C ARG A 484 -20.51 17.15 32.73
N GLY A 485 -19.51 17.92 32.27
CA GLY A 485 -18.80 17.64 31.02
C GLY A 485 -19.47 18.16 29.75
N ASP A 486 -20.51 18.99 29.87
CA ASP A 486 -21.14 19.60 28.68
C ASP A 486 -20.23 20.70 28.12
N PHE A 487 -19.87 20.59 26.85
CA PHE A 487 -19.05 21.61 26.20
C PHE A 487 -19.81 22.93 26.04
N LYS A 488 -19.25 24.03 26.57
CA LYS A 488 -19.91 25.35 26.62
C LYS A 488 -20.05 26.04 25.28
N HIS A 489 -19.26 25.64 24.28
CA HIS A 489 -19.20 26.30 22.97
C HIS A 489 -19.70 25.40 21.83
N ARG A 490 -20.74 24.61 22.12
CA ARG A 490 -21.40 23.75 21.14
C ARG A 490 -21.97 24.55 19.97
N PHE A 491 -22.03 23.95 18.79
CA PHE A 491 -22.60 24.57 17.58
C PHE A 491 -23.98 24.05 17.23
N THR A 492 -24.48 23.02 17.92
CA THR A 492 -25.85 22.55 17.76
C THR A 492 -26.61 22.55 19.07
N ASP A 493 -27.91 22.74 18.94
CA ASP A 493 -28.86 22.72 20.04
C ASP A 493 -29.98 21.75 19.70
N TRP A 494 -30.29 20.85 20.63
CA TRP A 494 -31.20 19.73 20.40
C TRP A 494 -32.19 19.60 21.57
N PRO A 495 -33.44 19.20 21.31
CA PRO A 495 -34.36 18.77 22.36
C PRO A 495 -33.72 17.67 23.22
N ASP A 496 -33.87 17.79 24.55
CA ASP A 496 -33.33 16.85 25.53
C ASP A 496 -31.81 16.56 25.36
N GLY A 497 -31.06 17.53 24.83
CA GLY A 497 -29.62 17.39 24.58
C GLY A 497 -29.25 16.48 23.40
N GLY A 498 -30.22 16.05 22.59
CA GLY A 498 -29.98 15.17 21.43
C GLY A 498 -29.73 13.72 21.84
N VAL A 499 -30.19 13.34 23.03
CA VAL A 499 -30.08 11.99 23.59
C VAL A 499 -31.40 11.26 23.39
N VAL A 500 -31.36 10.06 22.82
CA VAL A 500 -32.54 9.21 22.63
C VAL A 500 -32.59 8.16 23.73
N PRO A 501 -33.60 8.16 24.60
CA PRO A 501 -33.73 7.18 25.67
C PRO A 501 -34.12 5.81 25.12
N LEU A 502 -33.60 4.75 25.73
CA LEU A 502 -33.98 3.36 25.48
C LEU A 502 -34.81 2.83 26.65
N PRO A 503 -35.72 1.85 26.42
CA PRO A 503 -36.57 1.29 27.46
C PRO A 503 -35.80 0.29 28.36
N ALA A 504 -34.66 0.72 28.91
CA ALA A 504 -33.80 -0.06 29.78
C ALA A 504 -33.11 0.87 30.79
N CYS A 505 -33.68 1.01 32.00
CA CYS A 505 -33.11 1.68 33.19
C CYS A 505 -32.00 2.75 32.97
N GLY A 506 -32.29 3.80 32.20
CA GLY A 506 -31.35 4.91 31.98
C GLY A 506 -30.41 4.77 30.78
N GLU A 507 -30.51 3.69 30.01
CA GLU A 507 -29.83 3.56 28.72
C GLU A 507 -30.33 4.62 27.73
N SER A 508 -29.39 5.12 26.95
CA SER A 508 -29.67 6.09 25.91
C SER A 508 -28.59 6.04 24.84
N PHE A 509 -28.84 6.66 23.69
CA PHE A 509 -27.81 6.83 22.67
C PHE A 509 -27.89 8.22 22.04
N ILE A 510 -26.74 8.70 21.58
CA ILE A 510 -26.65 9.88 20.73
C ILE A 510 -26.74 9.44 19.27
N PRO A 511 -27.69 9.98 18.47
CA PRO A 511 -27.76 9.72 17.05
C PRO A 511 -26.46 10.11 16.35
N GLY A 512 -26.00 9.31 15.39
CA GLY A 512 -24.77 9.61 14.67
C GLY A 512 -24.46 8.57 13.61
N GLY A 513 -24.22 9.04 12.39
CA GLY A 513 -23.90 8.19 11.24
C GLY A 513 -22.40 7.95 11.11
N SER A 514 -22.02 6.83 10.49
CA SER A 514 -20.62 6.51 10.21
C SER A 514 -19.93 7.57 9.34
N ALA A 515 -20.63 8.14 8.36
CA ALA A 515 -20.06 9.14 7.45
C ALA A 515 -19.64 10.42 8.19
N GLY A 516 -20.55 11.00 8.99
CA GLY A 516 -20.24 12.19 9.80
C GLY A 516 -19.12 11.93 10.80
N MET A 517 -19.17 10.78 11.49
CA MET A 517 -18.12 10.36 12.42
C MET A 517 -16.75 10.26 11.76
N ASN A 518 -16.66 9.74 10.53
CA ASN A 518 -15.41 9.67 9.77
C ASN A 518 -14.90 11.06 9.37
N GLY A 519 -15.78 12.03 9.13
CA GLY A 519 -15.40 13.44 8.94
C GLY A 519 -14.69 14.00 10.17
N VAL A 520 -15.25 13.78 11.35
CA VAL A 520 -14.63 14.16 12.64
C VAL A 520 -13.30 13.41 12.84
N ALA A 521 -13.27 12.10 12.60
CA ALA A 521 -12.05 11.28 12.73
C ALA A 521 -10.93 11.78 11.80
N THR A 522 -11.26 12.23 10.59
CA THR A 522 -10.29 12.78 9.65
C THR A 522 -9.69 14.08 10.19
N MET A 523 -10.52 15.00 10.71
CA MET A 523 -10.04 16.23 11.34
C MET A 523 -9.09 15.93 12.51
N VAL A 524 -9.47 15.01 13.41
CA VAL A 524 -8.67 14.62 14.57
C VAL A 524 -7.35 13.97 14.13
N THR A 525 -7.38 13.09 13.14
CA THR A 525 -6.17 12.46 12.58
C THR A 525 -5.22 13.50 12.00
N GLN A 526 -5.72 14.45 11.21
CA GLN A 526 -4.88 15.52 10.65
C GLN A 526 -4.28 16.41 11.73
N ALA A 527 -5.06 16.73 12.78
CA ALA A 527 -4.56 17.47 13.94
C ALA A 527 -3.45 16.70 14.68
N ALA A 528 -3.63 15.40 14.90
CA ALA A 528 -2.63 14.54 15.53
C ALA A 528 -1.35 14.38 14.69
N ILE A 529 -1.48 14.18 13.37
CA ILE A 529 -0.32 14.14 12.46
C ILE A 529 0.43 15.47 12.53
N ARG A 530 -0.28 16.60 12.42
CA ARG A 530 0.33 17.93 12.52
C ARG A 530 1.05 18.10 13.86
N TYR A 531 0.41 17.73 14.97
CA TYR A 531 1.04 17.80 16.29
C TYR A 531 2.34 16.97 16.38
N LEU A 532 2.32 15.73 15.88
CA LEU A 532 3.47 14.82 15.95
C LEU A 532 4.60 15.19 14.96
N THR A 533 4.29 15.98 13.93
CA THR A 533 5.25 16.36 12.89
C THR A 533 5.73 17.80 12.99
N THR A 534 4.97 18.67 13.64
CA THR A 534 5.29 20.08 13.82
C THR A 534 5.20 20.42 15.30
N VAL A 535 6.31 20.87 15.87
CA VAL A 535 6.34 21.30 17.28
C VAL A 535 5.69 22.68 17.35
N GLY A 536 4.55 22.76 18.06
CA GLY A 536 3.87 24.01 18.36
C GLY A 536 3.51 24.09 19.83
N ASP A 537 3.77 25.23 20.46
CA ASP A 537 3.56 25.44 21.90
C ASP A 537 2.24 26.14 22.23
N VAL A 538 1.27 26.12 21.30
CA VAL A 538 -0.02 26.80 21.45
C VAL A 538 -1.16 25.81 21.52
N THR A 539 -2.15 26.12 22.36
CA THR A 539 -3.41 25.41 22.44
C THR A 539 -4.27 25.68 21.21
N GLN A 540 -4.90 24.65 20.66
CA GLN A 540 -5.77 24.79 19.50
C GLN A 540 -7.13 24.13 19.75
N TRP A 541 -8.18 24.70 19.17
CA TRP A 541 -9.52 24.15 19.12
C TRP A 541 -9.96 24.04 17.67
N HIS A 542 -10.16 22.80 17.25
CA HIS A 542 -10.63 22.48 15.91
C HIS A 542 -12.11 22.14 15.95
N SER A 543 -12.86 22.51 14.92
CA SER A 543 -14.27 22.13 14.76
C SER A 543 -14.56 21.79 13.31
N SER A 544 -15.07 20.58 13.08
CA SER A 544 -15.58 20.15 11.77
C SER A 544 -17.07 20.39 11.73
N VAL A 545 -17.57 21.05 10.70
CA VAL A 545 -19.00 21.28 10.45
C VAL A 545 -19.33 20.69 9.09
N TYR A 546 -20.33 19.82 9.04
CA TYR A 546 -20.83 19.18 7.83
C TYR A 546 -22.35 19.42 7.74
N ARG A 547 -22.78 20.02 6.62
CA ARG A 547 -24.19 20.30 6.28
C ARG A 547 -25.00 20.83 7.48
N PRO A 548 -24.63 22.00 8.02
CA PRO A 548 -25.29 22.56 9.20
C PRO A 548 -26.78 22.84 9.00
N ASP A 549 -27.23 23.00 7.75
CA ASP A 549 -28.63 23.12 7.35
C ASP A 549 -29.47 21.87 7.68
N GLU A 550 -28.86 20.68 7.70
CA GLU A 550 -29.57 19.44 8.06
C GLU A 550 -29.98 19.40 9.54
N ALA A 551 -29.36 20.20 10.41
CA ALA A 551 -29.74 20.27 11.83
C ALA A 551 -31.23 20.63 11.98
N GLY A 552 -31.73 21.58 11.19
CA GLY A 552 -33.15 21.97 11.20
C GLY A 552 -34.08 20.86 10.73
N VAL A 553 -33.66 20.09 9.71
CA VAL A 553 -34.44 18.96 9.18
C VAL A 553 -34.54 17.83 10.19
N LEU A 554 -33.51 17.65 11.02
CA LEU A 554 -33.42 16.62 12.06
C LEU A 554 -34.05 17.06 13.40
N GLY A 555 -34.66 18.24 13.47
CA GLY A 555 -35.35 18.75 14.66
C GLY A 555 -34.45 19.47 15.67
N GLY A 556 -33.21 19.79 15.29
CA GLY A 556 -32.29 20.62 16.06
C GLY A 556 -32.12 22.01 15.47
N ARG A 557 -31.14 22.75 15.99
CA ARG A 557 -30.77 24.07 15.51
C ARG A 557 -29.24 24.21 15.47
N TYR A 558 -28.72 24.62 14.32
CA TYR A 558 -27.32 25.02 14.21
C TYR A 558 -27.13 26.47 14.67
N THR A 559 -26.07 26.70 15.44
CA THR A 559 -25.72 27.96 16.12
C THR A 559 -24.24 28.34 15.93
N GLY A 560 -23.49 27.53 15.17
CA GLY A 560 -22.09 27.80 14.85
C GLY A 560 -21.89 28.83 13.73
N PRO A 561 -20.63 28.98 13.24
CA PRO A 561 -20.29 29.90 12.17
C PRO A 561 -21.09 29.64 10.88
N VAL A 562 -21.53 30.71 10.22
CA VAL A 562 -22.20 30.63 8.91
C VAL A 562 -21.21 30.20 7.85
N LEU A 563 -21.57 29.16 7.08
CA LEU A 563 -20.75 28.69 5.96
C LEU A 563 -21.02 29.54 4.71
N PRO A 564 -20.00 29.85 3.89
CA PRO A 564 -20.20 30.52 2.61
C PRO A 564 -21.09 29.70 1.66
N GLU A 565 -21.71 30.37 0.69
CA GLU A 565 -22.54 29.71 -0.32
C GLU A 565 -21.76 28.62 -1.07
N GLY A 566 -22.38 27.44 -1.22
CA GLY A 566 -21.75 26.27 -1.86
C GLY A 566 -20.80 25.47 -0.95
N VAL A 567 -20.50 25.93 0.27
CA VAL A 567 -19.64 25.21 1.22
C VAL A 567 -20.46 24.21 2.03
N VAL A 568 -20.20 22.93 1.79
CA VAL A 568 -20.91 21.80 2.43
C VAL A 568 -20.21 21.31 3.70
N GLN A 569 -18.90 21.48 3.77
CA GLN A 569 -18.09 21.09 4.92
C GLN A 569 -17.00 22.13 5.19
N SER A 570 -16.68 22.37 6.45
CA SER A 570 -15.58 23.25 6.85
C SER A 570 -14.91 22.75 8.13
N ILE A 571 -13.61 23.01 8.25
CA ILE A 571 -12.84 22.80 9.47
C ILE A 571 -12.34 24.17 9.93
N PHE A 572 -12.63 24.51 11.18
CA PHE A 572 -12.22 25.77 11.80
C PHE A 572 -11.11 25.49 12.80
N GLU A 573 -9.93 26.09 12.61
CA GLU A 573 -8.80 26.05 13.54
C GLU A 573 -8.68 27.41 14.26
N ARG A 574 -8.65 27.41 15.60
CA ARG A 574 -8.53 28.63 16.42
C ARG A 574 -7.88 28.34 17.77
N ASN A 575 -7.48 29.36 18.51
CA ASN A 575 -7.03 29.19 19.90
C ASN A 575 -8.22 28.90 20.83
N TRP A 576 -7.93 28.36 22.01
CA TRP A 576 -8.95 28.22 23.04
C TRP A 576 -9.50 29.58 23.47
N PRO A 577 -10.81 29.68 23.74
CA PRO A 577 -11.38 30.86 24.40
C PRO A 577 -10.68 31.12 25.73
N LYS A 578 -10.41 32.39 26.07
CA LYS A 578 -9.90 32.72 27.41
C LYS A 578 -10.98 32.47 28.46
N PRO A 579 -10.62 32.13 29.71
CA PRO A 579 -11.59 32.01 30.79
C PRO A 579 -12.48 33.26 30.88
N GLY A 580 -13.80 33.07 30.81
CA GLY A 580 -14.80 34.16 30.87
C GLY A 580 -15.09 34.89 29.55
N GLN A 581 -14.51 34.47 28.41
CA GLN A 581 -14.89 34.98 27.08
C GLN A 581 -15.86 34.04 26.38
N ASN A 582 -16.87 34.59 25.69
CA ASN A 582 -17.64 33.83 24.71
C ASN A 582 -16.76 33.62 23.46
N ALA A 583 -16.78 32.39 22.94
CA ALA A 583 -16.02 31.94 21.79
C ALA A 583 -16.38 32.64 20.48
#